data_AF-A0A841CPK7-F1
#
_entry.id   AF-A0A841CPK7-F1
#
_cell.length_a   1.000
_cell.length_b   1.000
_cell.length_c   1.000
_cell.angle_alpha   90.00
_cell.angle_beta   90.00
_cell.angle_gamma   90.00
#
_symmetry.space_group_name_H-M   'P 1'
#
loop_
_entity.id
_entity.type
_entity.pdbx_description
1 polymer ?
#
loop_
_entity_poly.entity_id
_entity_poly.type
_entity_poly.pdbx_seq_one_letter_code
_entity_poly.pdbx_strand_id
1 'polypeptide(L)'
;MNPGLPFLPQNEPSGHEDEGEPTQTPNLEVKLAGEPALTVAEYVSLRTEILKLIELQAQLLSLALLSLGALLGVAVQQRNSNIAFVYPVLALILSFSWLNHAHAIHRCARYLVEAVEPASGGALGWERFVRQHPLPFGMLGYWGVRSVFMGSSLVATLVGWSLPHPTLLTVIAGVASSLLTLAAFVLFLVWRESSPKQLKVEGHPGSTA
;
A
#
# COMPACT_ATOMS: atom_id res chain seq x y z
N MET A 1 34.06 -34.09 55.65
CA MET A 1 34.09 -33.33 56.92
C MET A 1 32.77 -32.57 57.01
N ASN A 2 31.93 -32.99 57.96
CA ASN A 2 30.69 -32.32 58.37
C ASN A 2 30.97 -31.68 59.74
N PRO A 3 30.57 -30.42 59.95
CA PRO A 3 29.71 -30.12 61.09
C PRO A 3 28.57 -29.19 60.62
N GLY A 4 27.29 -29.37 60.95
CA GLY A 4 26.73 -29.82 62.22
C GLY A 4 26.14 -28.60 62.93
N LEU A 5 24.84 -28.70 63.26
CA LEU A 5 23.98 -27.85 64.14
C LEU A 5 23.00 -26.90 63.42
N PRO A 6 21.87 -26.52 64.06
CA PRO A 6 20.97 -27.32 64.90
C PRO A 6 19.46 -27.09 64.60
N PHE A 7 18.64 -28.06 65.01
CA PHE A 7 17.17 -28.01 65.19
C PHE A 7 16.72 -26.84 66.12
N LEU A 8 15.61 -26.13 65.86
CA LEU A 8 14.21 -26.30 66.35
C LEU A 8 13.44 -24.97 66.06
N PRO A 9 12.10 -24.83 66.23
CA PRO A 9 11.01 -25.79 66.41
C PRO A 9 9.85 -25.63 65.39
N GLN A 10 8.93 -26.58 65.43
CA GLN A 10 7.64 -26.61 64.73
C GLN A 10 6.71 -25.50 65.21
N ASN A 11 6.09 -24.78 64.27
CA ASN A 11 4.80 -24.13 64.48
C ASN A 11 3.76 -24.93 63.72
N GLU A 12 2.91 -25.66 64.45
CA GLU A 12 1.69 -26.23 63.90
C GLU A 12 0.68 -25.13 63.56
N PRO A 13 -0.04 -25.25 62.44
CA PRO A 13 -1.08 -24.33 62.04
C PRO A 13 -2.35 -24.57 62.85
N SER A 14 -2.85 -23.53 63.53
CA SER A 14 -4.17 -23.56 64.15
C SER A 14 -5.16 -22.78 63.27
N GLY A 15 -6.21 -23.49 62.85
CA GLY A 15 -7.55 -22.96 62.57
C GLY A 15 -7.67 -21.79 61.60
N HIS A 16 -8.08 -22.07 60.37
CA HIS A 16 -9.48 -21.90 59.99
C HIS A 16 -9.65 -22.35 58.54
N GLU A 17 -10.40 -23.42 58.35
CA GLU A 17 -11.12 -23.67 57.11
C GLU A 17 -12.13 -22.53 56.96
N ASP A 18 -11.78 -21.53 56.16
CA ASP A 18 -12.77 -20.68 55.51
C ASP A 18 -12.74 -21.08 54.03
N GLU A 19 -13.69 -21.94 53.66
CA GLU A 19 -14.03 -22.26 52.28
C GLU A 19 -14.61 -21.00 51.62
N GLY A 20 -13.76 -20.01 51.37
CA GLY A 20 -14.03 -18.97 50.40
C GLY A 20 -13.77 -19.55 49.01
N GLU A 21 -14.84 -19.89 48.30
CA GLU A 21 -14.81 -20.16 46.86
C GLU A 21 -13.80 -19.22 46.15
N PRO A 22 -12.93 -19.74 45.28
CA PRO A 22 -12.13 -18.87 44.43
C PRO A 22 -13.08 -18.15 43.47
N THR A 23 -13.48 -16.93 43.81
CA THR A 23 -14.18 -16.03 42.91
C THR A 23 -13.36 -15.94 41.64
N GLN A 24 -13.89 -16.60 40.62
CA GLN A 24 -13.26 -16.86 39.34
C GLN A 24 -13.29 -15.56 38.52
N THR A 25 -12.51 -14.56 38.90
CA THR A 25 -12.30 -13.32 38.14
C THR A 25 -10.98 -13.20 37.37
N PRO A 26 -10.22 -14.26 36.99
CA PRO A 26 -9.03 -14.05 36.16
C PRO A 26 -9.34 -13.96 34.65
N ASN A 27 -10.51 -14.43 34.19
CA ASN A 27 -10.76 -14.57 32.75
C ASN A 27 -11.34 -13.31 32.07
N LEU A 28 -11.98 -12.40 32.82
CA LEU A 28 -12.60 -11.20 32.24
C LEU A 28 -11.61 -10.05 32.08
N GLU A 29 -10.73 -9.82 33.05
CA GLU A 29 -9.65 -8.81 32.95
C GLU A 29 -8.62 -9.16 31.87
N VAL A 30 -8.24 -10.44 31.73
CA VAL A 30 -7.32 -10.88 30.67
C VAL A 30 -7.94 -10.75 29.28
N LYS A 31 -9.25 -10.98 29.15
CA LYS A 31 -9.98 -10.84 27.88
C LYS A 31 -10.16 -9.37 27.46
N LEU A 32 -10.42 -8.48 28.42
CA LEU A 32 -10.55 -7.03 28.21
C LEU A 32 -9.20 -6.34 27.93
N ALA A 33 -8.09 -6.84 28.47
CA ALA A 33 -6.75 -6.33 28.13
C ALA A 33 -6.26 -6.84 26.76
N GLY A 34 -6.73 -8.01 26.32
CA GLY A 34 -6.34 -8.63 25.06
C GLY A 34 -6.94 -7.97 23.81
N GLU A 35 -8.23 -7.61 23.81
CA GLU A 35 -8.90 -7.01 22.64
C GLU A 35 -8.30 -5.66 22.17
N PRO A 36 -8.02 -4.66 23.04
CA PRO A 36 -7.37 -3.43 22.62
C PRO A 36 -5.92 -3.67 22.18
N ALA A 37 -5.20 -4.59 22.84
CA ALA A 37 -3.84 -4.93 22.47
C ALA A 37 -3.77 -5.61 21.08
N LEU A 38 -4.72 -6.49 20.77
CA LEU A 38 -4.84 -7.13 19.46
C LEU A 38 -5.21 -6.13 18.36
N THR A 39 -6.15 -5.21 18.64
CA THR A 39 -6.54 -4.14 17.70
C THR A 39 -5.36 -3.21 17.38
N VAL A 40 -4.55 -2.86 18.39
CA VAL A 40 -3.33 -2.08 18.20
C VAL A 40 -2.29 -2.86 17.40
N ALA A 41 -2.10 -4.15 17.68
CA ALA A 41 -1.17 -4.99 16.93
C ALA A 41 -1.56 -5.13 15.45
N GLU A 42 -2.85 -5.31 15.17
CA GLU A 42 -3.39 -5.36 13.81
C GLU A 42 -3.21 -4.02 13.09
N TYR A 43 -3.51 -2.90 13.76
CA TYR A 43 -3.26 -1.56 13.23
C TYR A 43 -1.79 -1.37 12.83
N VAL A 44 -0.86 -1.71 13.72
CA VAL A 44 0.59 -1.59 13.45
C VAL A 44 0.99 -2.49 12.28
N SER A 45 0.53 -3.73 12.25
CA SER A 45 0.82 -4.68 11.17
C SER A 45 0.36 -4.16 9.81
N LEU A 46 -0.88 -3.68 9.70
CA LEU A 46 -1.43 -3.12 8.46
C LEU A 46 -0.70 -1.85 8.01
N ARG A 47 -0.32 -0.99 8.96
CA ARG A 47 0.49 0.20 8.65
C ARG A 47 1.85 -0.18 8.10
N THR A 48 2.52 -1.16 8.69
CA THR A 48 3.79 -1.67 8.17
C THR A 48 3.63 -2.26 6.76
N GLU A 49 2.55 -2.99 6.51
CA GLU A 49 2.25 -3.52 5.17
C GLU A 49 2.03 -2.40 4.14
N ILE A 50 1.23 -1.39 4.47
CA ILE A 50 1.02 -0.22 3.59
C ILE A 50 2.35 0.47 3.28
N LEU A 51 3.20 0.71 4.29
CA LEU A 51 4.50 1.32 4.09
C LEU A 51 5.39 0.46 3.16
N LYS A 52 5.34 -0.87 3.32
CA LYS A 52 6.11 -1.77 2.44
C LYS A 52 5.61 -1.73 1.00
N LEU A 53 4.30 -1.66 0.78
CA LEU A 53 3.73 -1.54 -0.55
C LEU A 53 4.10 -0.20 -1.22
N ILE A 54 4.13 0.90 -0.46
CA ILE A 54 4.58 2.22 -0.95
C ILE A 54 6.07 2.16 -1.34
N GLU A 55 6.91 1.49 -0.53
CA GLU A 55 8.32 1.29 -0.86
C GLU A 55 8.49 0.51 -2.17
N LEU A 56 7.74 -0.59 -2.34
CA LEU A 56 7.76 -1.39 -3.58
C LEU A 56 7.29 -0.57 -4.80
N GLN A 57 6.30 0.31 -4.63
CA GLN A 57 5.89 1.25 -5.69
C GLN A 57 7.02 2.21 -6.09
N ALA A 58 7.75 2.76 -5.13
CA ALA A 58 8.90 3.64 -5.40
C ALA A 58 10.06 2.90 -6.10
N GLN A 59 10.27 1.63 -5.76
CA GLN A 59 11.25 0.76 -6.44
C GLN A 59 10.86 0.50 -7.90
N LEU A 60 9.58 0.20 -8.17
CA LEU A 60 9.09 0.03 -9.55
C LEU A 60 9.26 1.31 -10.38
N LEU A 61 9.03 2.47 -9.77
CA LEU A 61 9.21 3.77 -10.42
C LEU A 61 10.69 4.01 -10.77
N SER A 62 11.58 3.76 -9.81
CA SER A 62 13.03 3.85 -10.01
C SER A 62 13.50 2.91 -11.13
N LEU A 63 13.01 1.68 -11.13
CA LEU A 63 13.30 0.70 -12.18
C LEU A 63 12.82 1.18 -13.55
N ALA A 64 11.59 1.70 -13.65
CA ALA A 64 11.06 2.21 -14.90
C ALA A 64 11.88 3.36 -15.49
N LEU A 65 12.35 4.29 -14.65
CA LEU A 65 13.18 5.42 -15.06
C LEU A 65 14.60 4.98 -15.43
N LEU A 66 15.19 4.06 -14.66
CA LEU A 66 16.52 3.52 -14.96
C LEU A 66 16.50 2.73 -16.27
N SER A 67 15.50 1.86 -16.47
CA SER A 67 15.31 1.13 -17.72
C SER A 67 15.07 2.06 -18.90
N LEU A 68 14.36 3.19 -18.71
CA LEU A 68 14.16 4.19 -19.75
C LEU A 68 15.50 4.79 -20.18
N GLY A 69 16.27 5.31 -19.22
CA GLY A 69 17.57 5.92 -19.48
C GLY A 69 18.54 4.95 -20.14
N ALA A 70 18.60 3.70 -19.63
CA ALA A 70 19.47 2.68 -20.18
C ALA A 70 19.09 2.29 -21.62
N LEU A 71 17.82 1.97 -21.87
CA LEU A 71 17.37 1.56 -23.21
C LEU A 71 17.46 2.70 -24.21
N LEU A 72 17.07 3.92 -23.84
CA LEU A 72 17.20 5.08 -24.73
C LEU A 72 18.65 5.43 -25.00
N GLY A 73 19.53 5.37 -23.98
CA GLY A 73 20.96 5.60 -24.15
C GLY A 73 21.58 4.67 -25.18
N VAL A 74 21.31 3.36 -25.06
CA VAL A 74 21.79 2.36 -26.02
C VAL A 74 21.14 2.54 -27.40
N ALA A 75 19.83 2.81 -27.47
CA ALA A 75 19.12 3.02 -28.72
C ALA A 75 19.70 4.19 -29.53
N VAL A 76 19.96 5.32 -28.87
CA VAL A 76 20.55 6.51 -29.50
C VAL A 76 22.00 6.25 -29.89
N GLN A 77 22.80 5.65 -29.01
CA GLN A 77 24.21 5.36 -29.27
C GLN A 77 24.40 4.43 -30.48
N GLN A 78 23.57 3.39 -30.59
CA GLN A 78 23.63 2.42 -31.69
C GLN A 78 22.77 2.83 -32.90
N ARG A 79 22.04 3.95 -32.82
CA ARG A 79 21.03 4.37 -33.80
C ARG A 79 20.04 3.26 -34.16
N ASN A 80 19.62 2.49 -33.16
CA ASN A 80 18.77 1.32 -33.32
C ASN A 80 17.38 1.58 -32.72
N SER A 81 16.41 1.88 -33.59
CA SER A 81 15.01 2.16 -33.24
C SER A 81 14.31 1.00 -32.53
N ASN A 82 14.68 -0.26 -32.84
CA ASN A 82 14.07 -1.44 -32.20
C ASN A 82 14.26 -1.44 -30.68
N ILE A 83 15.42 -0.98 -30.21
CA ILE A 83 15.73 -0.94 -28.77
C ILE A 83 14.81 0.05 -28.05
N ALA A 84 14.52 1.20 -28.67
CA ALA A 84 13.59 2.18 -28.11
C ALA A 84 12.14 1.64 -28.06
N PHE A 85 11.71 0.91 -29.09
CA PHE A 85 10.35 0.35 -29.16
C PHE A 85 10.07 -0.80 -28.19
N VAL A 86 11.10 -1.41 -27.58
CA VAL A 86 10.92 -2.41 -26.50
C VAL A 86 10.41 -1.75 -25.21
N TYR A 87 10.78 -0.49 -24.95
CA TYR A 87 10.50 0.15 -23.67
C TYR A 87 9.00 0.23 -23.32
N PRO A 88 8.07 0.60 -24.23
CA PRO A 88 6.64 0.65 -23.91
C PRO A 88 6.06 -0.68 -23.40
N VAL A 89 6.59 -1.83 -23.85
CA VAL A 89 6.19 -3.15 -23.33
C VAL A 89 6.61 -3.31 -21.87
N LEU A 90 7.86 -2.96 -21.57
CA LEU A 90 8.40 -3.00 -20.21
C LEU A 90 7.65 -2.04 -19.28
N ALA A 91 7.41 -0.80 -19.74
CA ALA A 91 6.65 0.19 -18.99
C ALA A 91 5.23 -0.28 -18.68
N LEU A 92 4.55 -0.94 -19.62
CA LEU A 92 3.23 -1.52 -19.40
C LEU A 92 3.26 -2.57 -18.29
N ILE A 93 4.20 -3.52 -18.33
CA ILE A 93 4.32 -4.58 -17.31
C ILE A 93 4.56 -3.97 -15.92
N LEU A 94 5.50 -3.03 -15.82
CA LEU A 94 5.79 -2.35 -14.55
C LEU A 94 4.58 -1.54 -14.06
N SER A 95 3.83 -0.92 -14.97
CA SER A 95 2.62 -0.16 -14.63
C SER A 95 1.52 -1.04 -14.05
N PHE A 96 1.32 -2.27 -14.57
CA PHE A 96 0.38 -3.23 -14.00
C PHE A 96 0.81 -3.70 -12.61
N SER A 97 2.10 -3.99 -12.42
CA SER A 97 2.63 -4.34 -11.10
C SER A 97 2.44 -3.20 -10.10
N TRP A 98 2.66 -1.96 -10.52
CA TRP A 98 2.45 -0.78 -9.68
C TRP A 98 0.98 -0.61 -9.30
N LEU A 99 0.07 -0.83 -10.26
CA LEU A 99 -1.37 -0.75 -10.06
C LEU A 99 -1.87 -1.82 -9.08
N ASN A 100 -1.34 -3.05 -9.16
CA ASN A 100 -1.63 -4.11 -8.20
C ASN A 100 -1.28 -3.69 -6.76
N HIS A 101 -0.11 -3.09 -6.55
CA HIS A 101 0.27 -2.56 -5.23
C HIS A 101 -0.64 -1.40 -4.80
N ALA A 102 -1.05 -0.53 -5.72
CA ALA A 102 -1.97 0.58 -5.41
C ALA A 102 -3.32 0.05 -4.89
N HIS A 103 -3.85 -0.99 -5.53
CA HIS A 103 -5.08 -1.65 -5.08
C HIS A 103 -4.91 -2.34 -3.73
N ALA A 104 -3.77 -2.98 -3.47
CA ALA A 104 -3.48 -3.59 -2.17
C ALA A 104 -3.46 -2.52 -1.05
N ILE A 105 -2.75 -1.40 -1.26
CA ILE A 105 -2.74 -0.27 -0.33
C ILE A 105 -4.16 0.21 -0.04
N HIS A 106 -4.97 0.38 -1.09
CA HIS A 106 -6.34 0.85 -0.95
C HIS A 106 -7.22 -0.12 -0.17
N ARG A 107 -7.05 -1.44 -0.36
CA ARG A 107 -7.76 -2.47 0.42
C ARG A 107 -7.37 -2.45 1.88
N CYS A 108 -6.06 -2.36 2.20
CA CYS A 108 -5.58 -2.27 3.56
C CYS A 108 -6.10 -0.99 4.25
N ALA A 109 -6.00 0.16 3.57
CA ALA A 109 -6.50 1.43 4.09
C ALA A 109 -8.01 1.42 4.31
N ARG A 110 -8.77 0.79 3.40
CA ARG A 110 -10.22 0.63 3.55
C ARG A 110 -10.56 -0.22 4.77
N TYR A 111 -9.92 -1.38 4.92
CA TYR A 111 -10.12 -2.26 6.06
C TYR A 111 -9.75 -1.58 7.39
N LEU A 112 -8.67 -0.80 7.41
CA LEU A 112 -8.27 -0.04 8.59
C LEU A 112 -9.38 0.90 9.09
N VAL A 113 -10.07 1.57 8.18
CA VAL A 113 -11.14 2.51 8.53
C VAL A 113 -12.46 1.81 8.84
N GLU A 114 -12.78 0.73 8.11
CA GLU A 114 -14.07 0.05 8.24
C GLU A 114 -14.12 -0.92 9.43
N ALA A 115 -13.00 -1.56 9.78
CA ALA A 115 -12.94 -2.59 10.81
C ALA A 115 -12.15 -2.16 12.06
N VAL A 116 -10.93 -1.63 11.88
CA VAL A 116 -10.00 -1.39 13.00
C VAL A 116 -10.35 -0.10 13.78
N GLU A 117 -10.68 0.99 13.07
CA GLU A 117 -10.99 2.27 13.72
C GLU A 117 -12.24 2.20 14.63
N PRO A 118 -13.37 1.58 14.21
CA PRO A 118 -14.54 1.39 15.10
C PRO A 118 -14.23 0.47 16.29
N ALA A 119 -13.48 -0.61 16.08
CA ALA A 119 -13.11 -1.55 17.15
C ALA A 119 -12.21 -0.90 18.22
N SER A 120 -11.42 0.10 17.85
CA SER A 120 -10.58 0.87 18.79
C SER A 120 -11.35 1.91 19.65
N GLY A 121 -12.68 1.97 19.55
CA GLY A 121 -13.49 2.96 20.26
C GLY A 121 -13.26 4.41 19.80
N GLY A 122 -12.70 4.61 18.60
CA GLY A 122 -12.40 5.94 18.06
C GLY A 122 -11.11 6.59 18.59
N ALA A 123 -10.28 5.86 19.33
CA ALA A 123 -8.98 6.36 19.82
C ALA A 123 -8.00 6.70 18.68
N LEU A 124 -8.11 6.02 17.53
CA LEU A 124 -7.24 6.17 16.36
C LEU A 124 -7.82 7.16 15.33
N GLY A 125 -8.20 8.38 15.75
CA GLY A 125 -8.91 9.36 14.91
C GLY A 125 -8.12 9.95 13.71
N TRP A 126 -6.94 9.45 13.39
CA TRP A 126 -6.08 9.96 12.31
C TRP A 126 -6.68 9.78 10.92
N GLU A 127 -7.23 8.60 10.59
CA GLU A 127 -7.82 8.37 9.27
C GLU A 127 -9.08 9.22 9.05
N ARG A 128 -9.91 9.36 10.08
CA ARG A 128 -11.03 10.30 10.08
C ARG A 128 -10.58 11.74 9.86
N PHE A 129 -9.51 12.18 10.52
CA PHE A 129 -8.91 13.50 10.32
C PHE A 129 -8.47 13.69 8.85
N VAL A 130 -7.71 12.74 8.29
CA VAL A 130 -7.23 12.82 6.90
C VAL A 130 -8.40 12.85 5.90
N ARG A 131 -9.49 12.11 6.16
CA ARG A 131 -10.70 12.17 5.31
C ARG A 131 -11.43 13.50 5.40
N GLN A 132 -11.47 14.12 6.58
CA GLN A 132 -12.11 15.42 6.79
C GLN A 132 -11.28 16.58 6.22
N HIS A 133 -9.96 16.40 6.10
CA HIS A 133 -9.03 17.38 5.57
C HIS A 133 -8.34 16.87 4.28
N PRO A 134 -9.09 16.67 3.18
CA PRO A 134 -8.52 16.23 1.93
C PRO A 134 -7.55 17.28 1.39
N LEU A 135 -6.41 16.83 0.87
CA LEU A 135 -5.45 17.72 0.23
C LEU A 135 -6.06 18.37 -1.03
N PRO A 136 -5.89 19.70 -1.23
CA PRO A 136 -6.52 20.43 -2.33
C PRO A 136 -6.10 19.95 -3.72
N PHE A 137 -4.96 19.24 -3.82
CA PHE A 137 -4.40 18.72 -5.06
C PHE A 137 -4.26 17.20 -5.07
N GLY A 138 -5.17 16.46 -4.40
CA GLY A 138 -5.14 14.99 -4.39
C GLY A 138 -5.09 14.36 -5.79
N MET A 139 -5.71 15.00 -6.80
CA MET A 139 -5.59 14.57 -8.19
C MET A 139 -4.17 14.74 -8.74
N LEU A 140 -3.45 15.81 -8.41
CA LEU A 140 -2.10 16.03 -8.93
C LEU A 140 -1.12 14.95 -8.40
N GLY A 141 -1.26 14.55 -7.14
CA GLY A 141 -0.49 13.42 -6.60
C GLY A 141 -0.85 12.09 -7.27
N TYR A 142 -2.15 11.83 -7.47
CA TYR A 142 -2.66 10.63 -8.14
C TYR A 142 -2.19 10.51 -9.60
N TRP A 143 -2.19 11.63 -10.33
CA TRP A 143 -1.75 11.69 -11.72
C TRP A 143 -0.23 11.76 -11.86
N GLY A 144 0.47 12.36 -10.91
CA GLY A 144 1.92 12.55 -10.95
C GLY A 144 2.67 11.23 -11.17
N VAL A 145 2.44 10.24 -10.30
CA VAL A 145 3.14 8.95 -10.39
C VAL A 145 2.71 8.15 -11.63
N ARG A 146 1.42 8.16 -11.98
CA ARG A 146 0.91 7.44 -13.17
C ARG A 146 1.46 8.01 -14.47
N SER A 147 1.62 9.33 -14.52
CA SER A 147 2.14 10.03 -15.70
C SER A 147 3.57 9.61 -16.04
N VAL A 148 4.32 9.07 -15.09
CA VAL A 148 5.70 8.62 -15.35
C VAL A 148 5.71 7.46 -16.34
N PHE A 149 4.88 6.43 -16.16
CA PHE A 149 4.82 5.29 -17.09
C PHE A 149 4.28 5.69 -18.47
N MET A 150 3.27 6.57 -18.49
CA MET A 150 2.68 7.07 -19.74
C MET A 150 3.67 7.97 -20.49
N GLY A 151 4.29 8.91 -19.77
CA GLY A 151 5.25 9.86 -20.31
C GLY A 151 6.53 9.19 -20.78
N SER A 152 7.05 8.23 -20.02
CA SER A 152 8.24 7.47 -20.43
C SER A 152 7.99 6.62 -21.68
N SER A 153 6.82 5.98 -21.78
CA SER A 153 6.43 5.21 -22.98
C SER A 153 6.29 6.11 -24.21
N LEU A 154 5.69 7.30 -24.03
CA LEU A 154 5.58 8.29 -25.09
C LEU A 154 6.96 8.76 -25.55
N VAL A 155 7.84 9.14 -24.62
CA VAL A 155 9.21 9.58 -24.93
C VAL A 155 9.97 8.47 -25.68
N ALA A 156 9.90 7.23 -25.21
CA ALA A 156 10.57 6.11 -25.87
C ALA A 156 10.07 5.89 -27.30
N THR A 157 8.75 5.98 -27.50
CA THR A 157 8.12 5.86 -28.82
C THR A 157 8.56 6.99 -29.76
N LEU A 158 8.57 8.24 -29.27
CA LEU A 158 9.02 9.40 -30.06
C LEU A 158 10.49 9.29 -30.46
N VAL A 159 11.36 8.82 -29.55
CA VAL A 159 12.77 8.57 -29.85
C VAL A 159 12.91 7.43 -30.86
N GLY A 160 12.13 6.35 -30.73
CA GLY A 160 12.14 5.27 -31.72
C GLY A 160 11.84 5.77 -33.13
N TRP A 161 10.82 6.62 -33.28
CA TRP A 161 10.44 7.21 -34.56
C TRP A 161 11.41 8.28 -35.11
N SER A 162 12.25 8.89 -34.26
CA SER A 162 13.26 9.86 -34.73
C SER A 162 14.55 9.19 -35.24
N LEU A 163 14.74 7.89 -34.96
CA LEU A 163 15.89 7.11 -35.41
C LEU A 163 15.66 6.50 -36.81
N PRO A 164 16.72 6.02 -37.50
CA PRO A 164 16.57 5.37 -38.80
C PRO A 164 15.74 4.07 -38.75
N HIS A 165 15.01 3.79 -39.82
CA HIS A 165 14.16 2.61 -39.97
C HIS A 165 14.60 1.79 -41.19
N PRO A 166 15.62 0.91 -41.06
CA PRO A 166 16.22 0.24 -42.20
C PRO A 166 15.37 -0.92 -42.75
N THR A 167 14.43 -1.47 -41.96
CA THR A 167 13.66 -2.66 -42.36
C THR A 167 12.16 -2.49 -42.10
N LEU A 168 11.33 -3.20 -42.86
CA LEU A 168 9.88 -3.23 -42.64
C LEU A 168 9.54 -3.71 -41.20
N LEU A 169 10.34 -4.64 -40.67
CA LEU A 169 10.19 -5.15 -39.31
C LEU A 169 10.30 -4.04 -38.26
N THR A 170 11.22 -3.07 -38.44
CA THR A 170 11.34 -1.93 -37.50
C THR A 170 10.09 -1.04 -37.53
N VAL A 171 9.48 -0.88 -38.71
CA VAL A 171 8.24 -0.10 -38.86
C VAL A 171 7.07 -0.82 -38.19
N ILE A 172 6.94 -2.14 -38.39
CA ILE A 172 5.91 -2.95 -37.72
C ILE A 172 6.06 -2.88 -36.20
N ALA A 173 7.30 -3.01 -35.69
CA ALA A 173 7.59 -2.86 -34.27
C ALA A 173 7.22 -1.46 -33.75
N GLY A 174 7.53 -0.41 -34.51
CA GLY A 174 7.16 0.97 -34.16
C GLY A 174 5.65 1.19 -34.09
N VAL A 175 4.89 0.66 -35.05
CA VAL A 175 3.42 0.72 -35.05
C VAL A 175 2.85 -0.05 -33.85
N ALA A 176 3.32 -1.27 -33.60
CA ALA A 176 2.88 -2.08 -32.47
C ALA A 176 3.17 -1.37 -31.12
N SER A 177 4.36 -0.80 -30.98
CA SER A 177 4.77 -0.04 -29.79
C SER A 177 3.95 1.23 -29.57
N SER A 178 3.59 1.92 -30.67
CA SER A 178 2.72 3.10 -30.64
C SER A 178 1.29 2.75 -30.22
N LEU A 179 0.73 1.66 -30.77
CA LEU A 179 -0.58 1.15 -30.37
C LEU A 179 -0.58 0.74 -28.90
N LEU A 180 0.49 0.11 -28.42
CA LEU A 180 0.62 -0.27 -27.02
C LEU A 180 0.67 0.96 -26.09
N THR A 181 1.42 1.98 -26.48
CA THR A 181 1.49 3.25 -25.75
C THR A 181 0.11 3.92 -25.69
N LEU A 182 -0.62 3.93 -26.82
CA LEU A 182 -1.99 4.47 -26.87
C LEU A 182 -2.94 3.65 -26.00
N ALA A 183 -2.88 2.32 -26.07
CA ALA A 183 -3.69 1.42 -25.26
C ALA A 183 -3.43 1.62 -23.76
N ALA A 184 -2.16 1.76 -23.36
CA ALA A 184 -1.79 2.09 -21.98
C ALA A 184 -2.40 3.44 -21.58
N PHE A 185 -2.30 4.46 -22.43
CA PHE A 185 -2.87 5.78 -22.18
C PHE A 185 -4.38 5.70 -21.96
N VAL A 186 -5.10 5.03 -22.86
CA VAL A 186 -6.55 4.84 -22.78
C VAL A 186 -6.91 4.04 -21.53
N LEU A 187 -6.21 2.95 -21.23
CA LEU A 187 -6.46 2.14 -20.04
C LEU A 187 -6.29 2.97 -18.77
N PHE A 188 -5.26 3.81 -18.67
CA PHE A 188 -5.06 4.69 -17.53
C PHE A 188 -6.11 5.81 -17.42
N LEU A 189 -6.60 6.33 -18.55
CA LEU A 189 -7.68 7.33 -18.57
C LEU A 189 -9.02 6.71 -18.16
N VAL A 190 -9.32 5.50 -18.64
CA VAL A 190 -10.58 4.77 -18.38
C VAL A 190 -10.59 4.20 -16.97
N TRP A 191 -9.48 3.66 -16.49
CA TRP A 191 -9.29 3.22 -15.09
C TRP A 191 -9.09 4.39 -14.13
N ARG A 192 -9.65 5.56 -14.44
CA ARG A 192 -9.86 6.58 -13.44
C ARG A 192 -10.91 6.05 -12.47
N GLU A 193 -10.48 5.42 -11.38
CA GLU A 193 -11.38 5.00 -10.29
C GLU A 193 -12.32 6.17 -9.98
N SER A 194 -13.62 5.91 -10.07
CA SER A 194 -14.65 6.87 -9.74
C SER A 194 -14.38 7.37 -8.32
N SER A 195 -13.85 8.59 -8.19
CA SER A 195 -13.59 9.17 -6.88
C SER A 195 -14.88 9.05 -6.06
N PRO A 196 -14.84 8.51 -4.83
CA PRO A 196 -16.02 8.26 -4.03
C PRO A 196 -16.63 9.60 -3.62
N LYS A 197 -17.42 10.19 -4.51
CA LYS A 197 -18.19 11.42 -4.28
C LYS A 197 -19.47 11.16 -3.47
N GLN A 198 -19.78 9.90 -3.18
CA GLN A 198 -21.08 9.51 -2.61
C GLN A 198 -21.15 9.41 -1.08
N LEU A 199 -20.06 9.58 -0.34
CA LEU A 199 -20.10 9.52 1.13
C LEU A 199 -20.41 10.87 1.82
N LYS A 200 -20.84 11.90 1.06
CA LYS A 200 -21.06 13.26 1.61
C LYS A 200 -22.54 13.66 1.79
N VAL A 201 -23.52 12.78 1.60
CA VAL A 201 -24.94 13.19 1.56
C VAL A 201 -25.87 12.53 2.59
N GLU A 202 -25.51 11.44 3.27
CA GLU A 202 -26.44 10.78 4.22
C GLU A 202 -26.15 11.05 5.71
N GLY A 203 -25.74 12.27 6.04
CA GLY A 203 -25.33 12.65 7.40
C GLY A 203 -26.02 13.89 7.99
N HIS A 204 -27.22 14.27 7.54
CA HIS A 204 -28.00 15.28 8.26
C HIS A 204 -29.52 15.13 8.09
N PRO A 205 -30.16 14.27 8.90
CA PRO A 205 -31.50 14.49 9.39
C PRO A 205 -31.42 14.86 10.88
N GLY A 206 -31.64 16.14 11.22
CA GLY A 206 -31.95 16.53 12.61
C GLY A 206 -31.01 17.53 13.27
N SER A 207 -30.95 18.76 12.75
CA SER A 207 -30.69 19.94 13.59
C SER A 207 -31.51 21.11 13.07
N THR A 208 -32.82 20.98 13.20
CA THR A 208 -33.76 22.11 13.19
C THR A 208 -34.83 21.84 14.22
N ALA A 209 -35.00 22.84 15.10
CA ALA A 209 -35.96 22.98 16.20
C ALA A 209 -35.52 22.37 17.54
#